data_AF-A0A6P3ZGI9-F1
#
_entry.id   AF-A0A6P3ZGI9-F1
#
_cell.length_a   1.000
_cell.length_b   1.000
_cell.length_c   1.000
_cell.angle_alpha   90.00
_cell.angle_beta   90.00
_cell.angle_gamma   90.00
#
_symmetry.space_group_name_H-M   'P 1'
#
loop_
_entity.id
_entity.type
_entity.pdbx_description
1 polymer ?
#
loop_
_entity_poly.entity_id
_entity_poly.type
_entity_poly.pdbx_seq_one_letter_code
_entity_poly.pdbx_strand_id
1 'polypeptide(L)'
;MCLFNICFVSCISLKRLIGADCQLVDLQIFASPRITLKPLVPSFPCFANIAVCLMEKPHVDFGMKVLGGDLMSIPGLYRFTQETIKRQIARLYLWPQTLEIPILDASTVAVVKPVGILHVKVVRALKLLNMDFLGTSDPYVKLSFSGERLSAKRTTVKMNNLNPEWNEKFKLIVKDPQSQALELQVYDWDKVGRHDRLGMQLVPLKLLTPNETKEFTLDLVKNTNMNDPQNKKRRGKIVVEMTFVPFKPDSIKFNESWDGNGKMENRTSRSLDDEALGKAGLLSVMILGAEDVEGEHHNNPYALIRYRGETKKTKIMRRTRDPVWNEEFQFMLDEPPLHDKISVEVMSRRTGLSLRSKESLGYIEINLTDVVHNGRINEIYHLIDSKNGKIHIEISWNVT
;
A
#
# COMPACT_ATOMS: atom_id res chain seq x y z
N MET A 1 2.59 -2.82 25.93
CA MET A 1 3.59 -1.81 25.53
C MET A 1 4.87 -2.17 26.26
N CYS A 2 5.84 -2.75 25.57
CA CYS A 2 7.06 -3.22 26.22
C CYS A 2 8.20 -2.26 25.89
N LEU A 3 8.66 -1.51 26.89
CA LEU A 3 9.93 -0.79 26.82
C LEU A 3 11.02 -1.81 27.12
N PHE A 4 11.82 -2.15 26.13
CA PHE A 4 13.02 -2.96 26.34
C PHE A 4 14.23 -2.03 26.35
N ASN A 5 15.05 -2.11 27.39
CA ASN A 5 16.42 -1.60 27.30
C ASN A 5 17.25 -2.70 26.62
N ILE A 6 17.57 -2.49 25.35
CA ILE A 6 18.36 -3.45 24.58
C ILE A 6 19.81 -2.98 24.63
N CYS A 7 20.69 -3.82 25.18
CA CYS A 7 22.14 -3.68 25.03
C CYS A 7 22.57 -4.61 23.89
N PHE A 8 23.11 -4.03 22.81
CA PHE A 8 23.68 -4.81 21.72
C PHE A 8 25.20 -4.66 21.79
N VAL A 9 25.90 -5.78 21.99
CA VAL A 9 27.37 -5.86 21.97
C VAL A 9 27.76 -6.62 20.71
N SER A 10 28.43 -5.97 19.78
CA SER A 10 28.88 -6.61 18.54
C SER A 10 30.28 -6.14 18.14
N CYS A 11 31.13 -7.10 17.78
CA CYS A 11 32.46 -6.82 17.24
C CYS A 11 32.35 -6.82 15.70
N ILE A 12 32.20 -5.64 15.10
CA ILE A 12 32.04 -5.49 13.64
C ILE A 12 33.36 -4.99 13.05
N SER A 13 34.06 -5.84 12.29
CA SER A 13 35.26 -5.43 11.55
C SER A 13 34.84 -4.80 10.21
N LEU A 14 34.69 -3.47 10.20
CA LEU A 14 34.39 -2.69 8.98
C LEU A 14 35.70 -2.32 8.28
N LYS A 15 36.10 -3.06 7.24
CA LYS A 15 37.24 -2.69 6.41
C LYS A 15 36.85 -1.70 5.32
N ARG A 16 37.61 -0.59 5.29
CA ARG A 16 37.76 0.41 4.21
C ARG A 16 36.58 1.37 4.01
N LEU A 17 36.70 2.58 4.57
CA LEU A 17 35.81 3.71 4.20
C LEU A 17 36.55 4.88 3.52
N ILE A 18 37.82 5.18 3.81
CA ILE A 18 38.50 6.36 3.25
C ILE A 18 40.03 6.14 3.13
N GLY A 19 40.48 5.05 2.51
CA GLY A 19 41.92 4.80 2.29
C GLY A 19 42.76 4.48 3.53
N ALA A 20 42.18 4.52 4.74
CA ALA A 20 42.78 4.10 6.00
C ALA A 20 42.07 2.87 6.58
N ASP A 21 42.84 1.99 7.24
CA ASP A 21 42.32 0.84 7.98
C ASP A 21 41.78 1.31 9.34
N CYS A 22 40.45 1.31 9.45
CA CYS A 22 39.73 1.55 10.70
C CYS A 22 39.13 0.23 11.20
N GLN A 23 39.29 -0.07 12.48
CA GLN A 23 38.69 -1.23 13.13
C GLN A 23 37.79 -0.74 14.27
N LEU A 24 36.49 -1.02 14.19
CA LEU A 24 35.56 -0.76 15.29
C LEU A 24 35.67 -1.92 16.31
N VAL A 25 35.72 -1.58 17.59
CA VAL A 25 35.87 -2.51 18.72
C VAL A 25 34.83 -2.13 19.77
N ASP A 26 34.26 -3.08 20.51
CA ASP A 26 33.39 -2.81 21.66
C ASP A 26 32.24 -1.81 21.39
N LEU A 27 31.54 -1.95 20.26
CA LEU A 27 30.35 -1.16 19.98
C LEU A 27 29.23 -1.53 20.97
N GLN A 28 28.81 -0.56 21.78
CA GLN A 28 27.69 -0.63 22.70
C GLN A 28 26.63 0.39 22.28
N ILE A 29 25.40 -0.08 22.07
CA ILE A 29 24.26 0.78 21.76
C ILE A 29 23.23 0.62 22.88
N PHE A 30 22.88 1.75 23.48
CA PHE A 30 21.80 1.86 24.46
C PHE A 30 20.64 2.59 23.80
N ALA A 31 19.52 1.90 23.67
CA ALA A 31 18.35 2.43 23.01
C ALA A 31 17.07 1.90 23.68
N SER A 32 16.03 2.72 23.64
CA SER A 32 14.68 2.36 24.08
C SER A 32 13.76 2.27 22.86
N PRO A 33 13.78 1.14 22.12
CA PRO A 33 12.87 0.94 21.00
C PRO A 33 11.42 0.79 21.48
N ARG A 34 10.51 1.47 20.80
CA ARG A 34 9.09 1.18 20.82
C ARG A 34 8.81 0.11 19.78
N ILE A 35 8.37 -1.05 20.28
CA ILE A 35 7.93 -2.17 19.46
C ILE A 35 6.40 -2.16 19.43
N THR A 36 5.83 -2.17 18.23
CA THR A 36 4.38 -2.21 18.00
C THR A 36 4.04 -3.40 17.12
N LEU A 37 3.15 -4.26 17.60
CA LEU A 37 2.61 -5.38 16.82
C LEU A 37 1.39 -4.88 16.05
N LYS A 38 1.46 -4.87 14.71
CA LYS A 38 0.35 -4.36 13.88
C LYS A 38 0.38 -4.90 12.43
N PRO A 39 -0.79 -5.04 11.79
CA PRO A 39 -2.10 -5.22 12.43
C PRO A 39 -2.14 -6.48 13.30
N LEU A 40 -3.02 -6.48 14.30
CA LEU A 40 -3.40 -7.72 15.00
C LEU A 40 -4.29 -8.54 14.07
N VAL A 41 -4.08 -9.85 14.04
CA VAL A 41 -4.84 -10.78 13.20
C VAL A 41 -5.40 -11.91 14.07
N PRO A 42 -6.52 -12.55 13.67
CA PRO A 42 -7.13 -13.63 14.46
C PRO A 42 -6.36 -14.97 14.38
N SER A 43 -5.37 -15.10 13.49
CA SER A 43 -4.54 -16.29 13.33
C SER A 43 -3.19 -16.15 14.05
N PHE A 44 -2.70 -17.21 14.68
CA PHE A 44 -1.38 -17.22 15.33
C PHE A 44 -0.28 -16.82 14.31
N PRO A 45 0.67 -15.92 14.65
CA PRO A 45 1.04 -15.42 15.98
C PRO A 45 0.20 -14.23 16.51
N CYS A 46 -0.96 -13.96 15.91
CA CYS A 46 -1.93 -12.91 16.26
C CYS A 46 -1.52 -11.49 15.83
N PHE A 47 -0.46 -11.35 15.05
CA PHE A 47 -0.02 -10.08 14.47
C PHE A 47 0.73 -10.31 13.15
N ALA A 48 0.61 -9.36 12.24
CA ALA A 48 1.19 -9.44 10.91
C ALA A 48 2.62 -8.92 10.84
N ASN A 49 2.89 -7.77 11.47
CA ASN A 49 4.21 -7.15 11.46
C ASN A 49 4.64 -6.74 12.86
N ILE A 50 5.95 -6.71 13.04
CA ILE A 50 6.62 -6.04 14.15
C ILE A 50 7.17 -4.72 13.61
N ALA A 51 6.63 -3.62 14.10
CA ALA A 51 7.09 -2.28 13.77
C ALA A 51 7.98 -1.76 14.91
N VAL A 52 9.23 -1.41 14.60
CA VAL A 52 10.22 -0.92 15.55
C VAL A 52 10.58 0.52 15.24
N CYS A 53 10.46 1.41 16.22
CA CYS A 53 11.00 2.78 16.14
C CYS A 53 11.72 3.15 17.44
N LEU A 54 12.65 4.09 17.36
CA LEU A 54 13.29 4.71 18.52
C LEU A 54 12.49 5.94 18.95
N MET A 55 12.15 6.01 20.24
CA MET A 55 11.46 7.18 20.80
C MET A 55 12.43 8.31 21.14
N GLU A 56 13.67 7.94 21.47
CA GLU A 56 14.72 8.86 21.87
C GLU A 56 16.02 8.54 21.12
N LYS A 57 16.94 9.51 21.07
CA LYS A 57 18.23 9.31 20.41
C LYS A 57 19.01 8.23 21.15
N PRO A 58 19.51 7.19 20.47
CA PRO A 58 20.27 6.15 21.12
C PRO A 58 21.62 6.70 21.61
N HIS A 59 22.05 6.22 22.77
CA HIS A 59 23.41 6.42 23.22
C HIS A 59 24.29 5.34 22.58
N VAL A 60 25.41 5.74 22.00
CA VAL A 60 26.33 4.84 21.33
C VAL A 60 27.71 5.09 21.91
N ASP A 61 28.33 4.02 22.39
CA ASP A 61 29.71 3.95 22.81
C ASP A 61 30.45 2.93 21.94
N PHE A 62 31.71 3.17 21.64
CA PHE A 62 32.52 2.30 20.80
C PHE A 62 34.00 2.58 20.99
N GLY A 63 34.80 1.52 20.97
CA GLY A 63 36.22 1.60 20.67
C GLY A 63 36.46 1.67 19.16
N MET A 64 37.51 2.36 18.73
CA MET A 64 37.93 2.31 17.34
C MET A 64 39.45 2.40 17.27
N LYS A 65 40.06 1.57 16.43
CA LYS A 65 41.48 1.63 16.11
C LYS A 65 41.64 2.15 14.70
N VAL A 66 42.49 3.16 14.51
CA VAL A 66 42.80 3.73 13.20
C VAL A 66 44.29 3.58 12.97
N LEU A 67 44.69 2.88 11.89
CA LEU A 67 46.10 2.61 11.59
C LEU A 67 46.88 1.93 12.74
N GLY A 68 46.20 1.09 13.52
CA GLY A 68 46.80 0.40 14.68
C GLY A 68 46.89 1.23 15.96
N GLY A 69 46.59 2.54 15.92
CA GLY A 69 46.47 3.42 17.08
C GLY A 69 45.03 3.54 17.59
N ASP A 70 44.84 3.79 18.88
CA ASP A 70 43.51 3.99 19.47
C ASP A 70 42.94 5.35 19.06
N LEU A 71 41.69 5.40 18.58
CA LEU A 71 40.99 6.64 18.23
C LEU A 71 40.95 7.62 19.41
N MET A 72 40.94 7.10 20.64
CA MET A 72 40.96 7.90 21.87
C MET A 72 42.22 8.79 21.99
N SER A 73 43.28 8.47 21.24
CA SER A 73 44.50 9.27 21.17
C SER A 73 44.39 10.51 20.27
N ILE A 74 43.30 10.68 19.52
CA ILE A 74 43.08 11.82 18.61
C ILE A 74 41.99 12.74 19.19
N PRO A 75 42.36 13.89 19.80
CA PRO A 75 41.40 14.83 20.37
C PRO A 75 40.37 15.30 19.34
N GLY A 76 39.08 15.24 19.70
CA GLY A 76 37.98 15.73 18.86
C GLY A 76 37.43 14.73 17.83
N LEU A 77 38.23 13.78 17.34
CA LEU A 77 37.80 12.81 16.33
C LEU A 77 36.79 11.79 16.87
N TYR A 78 36.96 11.36 18.13
CA TYR A 78 35.97 10.54 18.84
C TYR A 78 34.59 11.23 18.90
N ARG A 79 34.57 12.49 19.35
CA ARG A 79 33.33 13.29 19.48
C ARG A 79 32.64 13.49 18.13
N PHE A 80 33.40 13.76 17.07
CA PHE A 80 32.87 13.91 15.71
C PHE A 80 32.25 12.62 15.17
N THR A 81 32.93 11.48 15.38
CA THR A 81 32.47 10.17 14.92
C THR A 81 31.22 9.75 15.67
N GLN A 82 31.20 9.94 16.99
CA GLN A 82 30.05 9.66 17.85
C GLN A 82 28.83 10.50 17.47
N GLU A 83 29.00 11.80 17.23
CA GLU A 83 27.92 12.69 16.75
C GLU A 83 27.41 12.28 15.36
N THR A 84 28.30 11.84 14.47
CA THR A 84 27.93 11.40 13.12
C THR A 84 27.10 10.12 13.18
N ILE A 85 27.53 9.11 13.96
CA ILE A 85 26.79 7.85 14.14
C ILE A 85 25.44 8.12 14.80
N LYS A 86 25.42 8.90 15.89
CA LYS A 86 24.17 9.30 16.57
C LYS A 86 23.20 9.96 15.59
N ARG A 87 23.70 10.87 14.74
CA ARG A 87 22.88 11.56 13.73
C ARG A 87 22.36 10.63 12.64
N GLN A 88 23.15 9.66 12.18
CA GLN A 88 22.72 8.71 11.15
C GLN A 88 21.68 7.73 11.68
N ILE A 89 21.91 7.13 12.85
CA ILE A 89 20.94 6.20 13.47
C ILE A 89 19.64 6.93 13.83
N ALA A 90 19.76 8.16 14.37
CA ALA A 90 18.61 9.01 14.65
C ALA A 90 17.76 9.29 13.40
N ARG A 91 18.38 9.52 12.24
CA ARG A 91 17.66 9.79 10.99
C ARG A 91 16.93 8.58 10.42
N LEU A 92 17.41 7.37 10.69
CA LEU A 92 16.87 6.14 10.12
C LEU A 92 15.73 5.55 10.94
N TYR A 93 15.78 5.70 12.27
CA TYR A 93 14.89 4.94 13.16
C TYR A 93 14.15 5.77 14.20
N LEU A 94 14.38 7.09 14.31
CA LEU A 94 13.51 7.92 15.15
C LEU A 94 12.14 8.07 14.51
N TRP A 95 11.11 8.05 15.35
CA TRP A 95 9.75 8.36 14.93
C TRP A 95 9.70 9.68 14.12
N PRO A 96 8.97 9.73 12.99
CA PRO A 96 7.98 8.76 12.49
C PRO A 96 8.54 7.61 11.63
N GLN A 97 9.87 7.52 11.44
CA GLN A 97 10.45 6.41 10.69
C GLN A 97 10.35 5.12 11.51
N THR A 98 9.88 4.06 10.85
CA THR A 98 9.60 2.77 11.50
C THR A 98 10.22 1.66 10.66
N LEU A 99 10.97 0.76 11.29
CA LEU A 99 11.41 -0.49 10.67
C LEU A 99 10.28 -1.51 10.79
N GLU A 100 9.68 -1.90 9.68
CA GLU A 100 8.62 -2.90 9.66
C GLU A 100 9.20 -4.26 9.26
N ILE A 101 9.10 -5.22 10.18
CA ILE A 101 9.53 -6.60 10.00
C ILE A 101 8.25 -7.44 9.82
N PRO A 102 7.97 -7.95 8.60
CA PRO A 102 6.83 -8.83 8.38
C PRO A 102 7.08 -10.20 9.04
N ILE A 103 6.12 -10.69 9.80
CA ILE A 103 6.18 -11.99 10.49
C ILE A 103 5.33 -13.03 9.77
N LEU A 104 4.17 -12.61 9.31
CA LEU A 104 3.34 -13.40 8.41
C LEU A 104 3.66 -13.01 6.96
N ASP A 105 3.69 -13.98 6.05
CA ASP A 105 3.74 -13.68 4.61
C ASP A 105 2.49 -12.83 4.28
N ALA A 106 2.63 -11.83 3.41
CA ALA A 106 1.56 -10.92 3.04
C ALA A 106 0.32 -11.65 2.47
N SER A 107 0.46 -12.92 2.07
CA SER A 107 -0.61 -13.83 1.66
C SER A 107 -1.28 -14.60 2.81
N THR A 108 -0.75 -14.55 4.04
CA THR A 108 -1.30 -15.21 5.26
C THR A 108 -1.84 -14.22 6.29
N VAL A 109 -1.43 -12.95 6.21
CA VAL A 109 -2.06 -11.87 6.95
C VAL A 109 -3.50 -11.76 6.45
N ALA A 110 -4.47 -11.98 7.34
CA ALA A 110 -5.88 -11.68 7.09
C ALA A 110 -5.95 -10.35 6.33
N VAL A 111 -6.33 -10.42 5.05
CA VAL A 111 -6.30 -9.28 4.15
C VAL A 111 -7.09 -8.17 4.86
N VAL A 112 -6.41 -7.09 5.23
CA VAL A 112 -7.06 -5.98 5.95
C VAL A 112 -8.15 -5.49 5.03
N LYS A 113 -9.39 -5.85 5.38
CA LYS A 113 -10.55 -5.57 4.54
C LYS A 113 -10.60 -4.07 4.29
N PRO A 114 -10.70 -3.65 3.03
CA PRO A 114 -11.01 -2.27 2.71
C PRO A 114 -12.24 -1.81 3.48
N VAL A 115 -12.19 -0.58 4.02
CA VAL A 115 -13.27 0.01 4.82
C VAL A 115 -13.93 1.19 4.12
N GLY A 116 -13.39 1.64 2.99
CA GLY A 116 -14.03 2.65 2.15
C GLY A 116 -13.15 3.14 1.00
N ILE A 117 -13.65 4.15 0.30
CA ILE A 117 -12.97 4.84 -0.80
C ILE A 117 -12.67 6.27 -0.37
N LEU A 118 -11.42 6.71 -0.56
CA LEU A 118 -11.04 8.10 -0.49
C LEU A 118 -11.11 8.72 -1.89
N HIS A 119 -12.04 9.66 -2.08
CA HIS A 119 -12.09 10.53 -3.23
C HIS A 119 -11.17 11.72 -2.99
N VAL A 120 -10.26 11.97 -3.93
CA VAL A 120 -9.34 13.11 -3.89
C VAL A 120 -9.45 13.87 -5.20
N LYS A 121 -9.75 15.16 -5.12
CA LYS A 121 -9.63 16.06 -6.25
C LYS A 121 -8.41 16.95 -6.03
N VAL A 122 -7.41 16.82 -6.89
CA VAL A 122 -6.27 17.73 -6.93
C VAL A 122 -6.71 18.96 -7.70
N VAL A 123 -6.94 20.07 -7.00
CA VAL A 123 -7.50 21.28 -7.58
C VAL A 123 -6.40 22.07 -8.28
N ARG A 124 -5.46 22.61 -7.49
CA ARG A 124 -4.41 23.51 -7.98
C ARG A 124 -3.22 23.59 -7.02
N ALA A 125 -2.12 24.16 -7.49
CA ALA A 125 -1.04 24.62 -6.63
C ALA A 125 -0.79 26.12 -6.85
N LEU A 126 -0.18 26.77 -5.86
CA LEU A 126 0.05 28.21 -5.84
C LEU A 126 1.50 28.50 -5.46
N LYS A 127 2.16 29.36 -6.23
CA LYS A 127 3.51 29.88 -5.95
C LYS A 127 4.52 28.76 -5.68
N LEU A 128 4.53 27.74 -6.53
CA LEU A 128 5.49 26.64 -6.46
C LEU A 128 6.93 27.19 -6.53
N LEU A 129 7.85 26.49 -5.87
CA LEU A 129 9.27 26.79 -5.98
C LEU A 129 9.72 26.53 -7.42
N ASN A 130 10.34 27.52 -8.07
CA ASN A 130 10.99 27.29 -9.35
C ASN A 130 12.35 26.62 -9.11
N MET A 131 12.55 25.43 -9.66
CA MET A 131 13.83 24.70 -9.57
C MET A 131 14.69 24.85 -10.83
N ASP A 132 14.09 25.28 -11.94
CA ASP A 132 14.78 25.39 -13.21
C ASP A 132 15.59 26.69 -13.35
N PHE A 133 16.80 26.55 -13.87
CA PHE A 133 17.72 27.68 -14.12
C PHE A 133 17.38 28.44 -15.42
N LEU A 134 16.72 27.78 -16.37
CA LEU A 134 16.40 28.30 -17.71
C LEU A 134 14.94 27.97 -18.08
N GLY A 135 13.99 28.28 -17.19
CA GLY A 135 12.58 27.99 -17.41
C GLY A 135 11.73 28.16 -16.17
N THR A 136 10.50 27.70 -16.25
CA THR A 136 9.59 27.55 -15.12
C THR A 136 9.23 26.08 -14.99
N SER A 137 9.17 25.58 -13.76
CA SER A 137 8.81 24.18 -13.48
C SER A 137 7.57 23.69 -14.24
N ASP A 138 7.59 22.40 -14.60
CA ASP A 138 6.55 21.60 -15.24
C ASP A 138 5.86 20.67 -14.20
N PRO A 139 5.03 21.18 -13.28
CA PRO A 139 4.59 20.41 -12.13
C PRO A 139 3.55 19.32 -12.43
N TYR A 140 3.66 18.22 -11.68
CA TYR A 140 2.60 17.23 -11.48
C TYR A 140 2.57 16.72 -10.03
N VAL A 141 1.45 16.14 -9.62
CA VAL A 141 1.25 15.61 -8.26
C VAL A 141 1.19 14.10 -8.30
N LYS A 142 1.95 13.45 -7.43
CA LYS A 142 1.85 12.02 -7.13
C LYS A 142 1.11 11.82 -5.80
N LEU A 143 0.14 10.92 -5.81
CA LEU A 143 -0.73 10.60 -4.67
C LEU A 143 -0.53 9.14 -4.26
N SER A 144 -0.33 8.88 -2.97
CA SER A 144 -0.29 7.53 -2.40
C SER A 144 -0.64 7.57 -0.91
N PHE A 145 -0.96 6.44 -0.28
CA PHE A 145 -0.95 6.39 1.18
C PHE A 145 0.49 6.36 1.71
N SER A 146 0.72 6.98 2.87
CA SER A 146 2.03 6.96 3.52
C SER A 146 2.50 5.53 3.75
N GLY A 147 3.71 5.20 3.29
CA GLY A 147 4.27 3.85 3.37
C GLY A 147 3.92 2.94 2.18
N GLU A 148 2.93 3.28 1.36
CA GLU A 148 2.54 2.51 0.18
C GLU A 148 3.15 3.09 -1.10
N ARG A 149 4.11 2.39 -1.72
CA ARG A 149 4.74 2.84 -2.97
C ARG A 149 4.06 2.32 -4.25
N LEU A 150 3.35 1.19 -4.16
CA LEU A 150 2.90 0.42 -5.32
C LEU A 150 1.56 0.92 -5.91
N SER A 151 0.76 1.64 -5.13
CA SER A 151 -0.60 2.10 -5.49
C SER A 151 -0.66 3.57 -5.93
N ALA A 152 0.48 4.18 -6.27
CA ALA A 152 0.56 5.61 -6.49
C ALA A 152 -0.12 6.06 -7.81
N LYS A 153 -0.98 7.08 -7.72
CA LYS A 153 -1.60 7.77 -8.86
C LYS A 153 -0.88 9.09 -9.13
N ARG A 154 -1.02 9.65 -10.33
CA ARG A 154 -0.43 10.96 -10.67
C ARG A 154 -1.36 11.79 -11.54
N THR A 155 -1.26 13.11 -11.42
CA THR A 155 -1.92 14.06 -12.32
C THR A 155 -1.22 14.15 -13.67
N THR A 156 -1.87 14.83 -14.61
CA THR A 156 -1.20 15.37 -15.80
C THR A 156 -0.10 16.37 -15.41
N VAL A 157 0.89 16.50 -16.30
CA VAL A 157 1.96 17.49 -16.19
C VAL A 157 1.46 18.81 -16.76
N LYS A 158 1.66 19.91 -16.03
CA LYS A 158 1.33 21.26 -16.51
C LYS A 158 2.64 21.96 -16.85
N MET A 159 2.83 22.25 -18.14
CA MET A 159 4.10 22.82 -18.61
C MET A 159 4.23 24.29 -18.21
N ASN A 160 5.42 24.69 -17.78
CA ASN A 160 5.85 26.05 -17.50
C ASN A 160 4.89 26.84 -16.61
N ASN A 161 4.50 26.26 -15.47
CA ASN A 161 3.45 26.85 -14.64
C ASN A 161 3.68 26.65 -13.15
N LEU A 162 3.97 27.73 -12.41
CA LEU A 162 4.12 27.71 -10.95
C LEU A 162 2.79 27.85 -10.18
N ASN A 163 1.68 28.03 -10.88
CA ASN A 163 0.32 28.07 -10.34
C ASN A 163 -0.60 27.13 -11.14
N PRO A 164 -0.26 25.83 -11.25
CA PRO A 164 -0.99 24.90 -12.08
C PRO A 164 -2.39 24.62 -11.53
N GLU A 165 -3.36 24.47 -12.43
CA GLU A 165 -4.69 23.94 -12.13
C GLU A 165 -4.88 22.60 -12.83
N TRP A 166 -5.13 21.55 -12.04
CA TRP A 166 -5.35 20.19 -12.56
C TRP A 166 -6.83 19.86 -12.62
N ASN A 167 -7.56 20.10 -11.52
CA ASN A 167 -8.96 19.70 -11.36
C ASN A 167 -9.20 18.19 -11.62
N GLU A 168 -8.21 17.36 -11.32
CA GLU A 168 -8.22 15.93 -11.59
C GLU A 168 -8.69 15.15 -10.35
N LYS A 169 -9.51 14.12 -10.58
CA LYS A 169 -10.12 13.30 -9.52
C LYS A 169 -9.51 11.90 -9.48
N PHE A 170 -9.25 11.42 -8.28
CA PHE A 170 -8.67 10.11 -8.00
C PHE A 170 -9.49 9.40 -6.92
N LYS A 171 -9.51 8.07 -6.98
CA LYS A 171 -10.08 7.20 -5.96
C LYS A 171 -8.99 6.30 -5.38
N LEU A 172 -8.87 6.24 -4.06
CA LEU A 172 -7.91 5.37 -3.37
C LEU A 172 -8.64 4.47 -2.37
N ILE A 173 -8.22 3.22 -2.25
CA ILE A 173 -8.83 2.22 -1.36
C ILE A 173 -8.31 2.40 0.06
N VAL A 174 -9.20 2.72 1.00
CA VAL A 174 -8.84 2.91 2.41
C VAL A 174 -8.98 1.59 3.15
N LYS A 175 -7.95 1.23 3.91
CA LYS A 175 -7.91 0.04 4.77
C LYS A 175 -8.09 0.39 6.25
N ASP A 176 -7.49 1.49 6.68
CA ASP A 176 -7.58 1.99 8.04
C ASP A 176 -7.48 3.53 8.07
N PRO A 177 -8.62 4.25 8.16
CA PRO A 177 -8.63 5.71 8.18
C PRO A 177 -8.01 6.31 9.44
N GLN A 178 -7.86 5.53 10.53
CA GLN A 178 -7.29 6.03 11.78
C GLN A 178 -5.76 6.14 11.72
N SER A 179 -5.11 5.23 10.99
CA SER A 179 -3.64 5.21 10.86
C SER A 179 -3.13 5.75 9.52
N GLN A 180 -3.92 5.66 8.44
CA GLN A 180 -3.47 6.09 7.12
C GLN A 180 -3.47 7.62 6.95
N ALA A 181 -2.51 8.09 6.16
CA ALA A 181 -2.43 9.47 5.71
C ALA A 181 -2.20 9.50 4.20
N LEU A 182 -2.90 10.41 3.50
CA LEU A 182 -2.65 10.68 2.10
C LEU A 182 -1.35 11.46 1.95
N GLU A 183 -0.41 10.91 1.20
CA GLU A 183 0.83 11.55 0.80
C GLU A 183 0.68 12.20 -0.57
N LEU A 184 0.88 13.51 -0.61
CA LEU A 184 0.90 14.32 -1.81
C LEU A 184 2.35 14.75 -2.07
N GLN A 185 2.91 14.37 -3.20
CA GLN A 185 4.25 14.77 -3.60
C GLN A 185 4.17 15.54 -4.92
N VAL A 186 4.62 16.79 -4.90
CA VAL A 186 4.68 17.64 -6.09
C VAL A 186 6.07 17.52 -6.70
N TYR A 187 6.11 17.18 -7.97
CA TYR A 187 7.33 16.98 -8.75
C TYR A 187 7.36 17.92 -9.93
N ASP A 188 8.56 18.32 -10.30
CA ASP A 188 8.90 18.97 -11.55
C ASP A 188 9.19 17.90 -12.59
N TRP A 189 8.54 17.95 -13.75
CA TRP A 189 8.77 16.97 -14.80
C TRP A 189 9.97 17.39 -15.66
N ASP A 190 11.02 16.58 -15.66
CA ASP A 190 12.19 16.81 -16.50
C ASP A 190 12.20 15.88 -17.71
N LYS A 191 12.45 16.44 -18.91
CA LYS A 191 12.64 15.64 -20.15
C LYS A 191 13.79 14.63 -20.03
N VAL A 192 14.83 14.97 -19.26
CA VAL A 192 16.06 14.18 -19.11
C VAL A 192 16.48 14.21 -17.65
N GLY A 193 16.59 13.04 -17.02
CA GLY A 193 17.09 12.92 -15.65
C GLY A 193 16.02 12.50 -14.65
N ARG A 194 16.26 12.77 -13.37
CA ARG A 194 15.32 12.49 -12.28
C ARG A 194 14.51 13.74 -12.00
N HIS A 195 13.19 13.58 -12.00
CA HIS A 195 12.24 14.64 -11.68
C HIS A 195 12.50 15.22 -10.29
N ASP A 196 12.61 16.54 -10.22
CA ASP A 196 12.89 17.23 -8.96
C ASP A 196 11.65 17.35 -8.07
N ARG A 197 11.79 17.04 -6.79
CA ARG A 197 10.67 17.18 -5.84
C ARG A 197 10.55 18.62 -5.36
N LEU A 198 9.51 19.30 -5.84
CA LEU A 198 9.17 20.68 -5.45
C LEU A 198 8.72 20.76 -3.99
N GLY A 199 7.95 19.77 -3.53
CA GLY A 199 7.54 19.64 -2.14
C GLY A 199 6.61 18.46 -1.89
N MET A 200 6.19 18.30 -0.65
CA MET A 200 5.22 17.28 -0.25
C MET A 200 4.33 17.73 0.91
N GLN A 201 3.26 16.97 1.14
CA GLN A 201 2.44 17.06 2.34
C GLN A 201 1.81 15.71 2.70
N LEU A 202 1.51 15.50 3.99
CA LEU A 202 0.72 14.40 4.50
C LEU A 202 -0.60 14.91 5.08
N VAL A 203 -1.72 14.29 4.69
CA VAL A 203 -3.04 14.57 5.24
C VAL A 203 -3.57 13.32 5.93
N PRO A 204 -3.56 13.25 7.28
CA PRO A 204 -4.14 12.13 8.01
C PRO A 204 -5.64 11.97 7.71
N LEU A 205 -6.08 10.75 7.41
CA LEU A 205 -7.47 10.49 7.02
C LEU A 205 -8.45 10.69 8.18
N LYS A 206 -8.01 10.50 9.43
CA LYS A 206 -8.75 10.81 10.66
C LYS A 206 -9.24 12.27 10.78
N LEU A 207 -8.74 13.18 9.93
CA LEU A 207 -9.20 14.58 9.89
C LEU A 207 -10.46 14.77 9.02
N LEU A 208 -10.90 13.73 8.33
CA LEU A 208 -12.09 13.70 7.51
C LEU A 208 -13.27 13.13 8.30
N THR A 209 -14.41 13.79 8.20
CA THR A 209 -15.69 13.19 8.55
C THR A 209 -16.14 12.31 7.38
N PRO A 210 -16.64 11.08 7.62
CA PRO A 210 -17.23 10.26 6.57
C PRO A 210 -18.33 11.00 5.79
N ASN A 211 -18.35 10.82 4.47
CA ASN A 211 -19.30 11.41 3.52
C ASN A 211 -19.30 12.94 3.41
N GLU A 212 -18.38 13.64 4.08
CA GLU A 212 -18.23 15.09 3.97
C GLU A 212 -17.01 15.43 3.10
N THR A 213 -17.21 16.35 2.17
CA THR A 213 -16.10 16.90 1.37
C THR A 213 -15.42 18.00 2.14
N LYS A 214 -14.09 17.88 2.31
CA LYS A 214 -13.27 18.88 2.97
C LYS A 214 -12.19 19.39 2.03
N GLU A 215 -12.12 20.72 1.89
CA GLU A 215 -11.04 21.39 1.17
C GLU A 215 -9.85 21.63 2.11
N PHE A 216 -8.65 21.32 1.64
CA PHE A 216 -7.41 21.60 2.32
C PHE A 216 -6.53 22.50 1.45
N THR A 217 -6.11 23.64 2.01
CA THR A 217 -5.01 24.45 1.47
C THR A 217 -3.77 24.18 2.31
N LEU A 218 -2.78 23.54 1.72
CA LEU A 218 -1.64 22.96 2.43
C LEU A 218 -0.33 23.60 1.97
N ASP A 219 0.48 24.07 2.92
CA ASP A 219 1.85 24.50 2.62
C ASP A 219 2.73 23.29 2.31
N LEU A 220 3.51 23.39 1.22
CA LEU A 220 4.43 22.35 0.80
C LEU A 220 5.71 22.39 1.61
N VAL A 221 6.15 21.23 2.10
CA VAL A 221 7.41 21.05 2.84
C VAL A 221 8.40 20.20 2.04
N LYS A 222 9.70 20.28 2.37
CA LYS A 222 10.72 19.44 1.70
C LYS A 222 10.60 17.98 2.10
N ASN A 223 10.34 17.72 3.38
CA ASN A 223 10.20 16.39 3.97
C ASN A 223 9.35 16.44 5.24
N THR A 224 9.05 15.28 5.80
CA THR A 224 8.21 15.11 7.00
C THR A 224 8.88 15.49 8.32
N ASN A 225 10.18 15.83 8.32
CA ASN A 225 10.90 16.19 9.53
C ASN A 225 10.63 17.66 9.91
N MET A 226 9.78 17.87 10.91
CA MET A 226 9.40 19.22 11.38
C MET A 226 10.60 20.07 11.81
N ASN A 227 11.71 19.45 12.23
CA ASN A 227 12.91 20.16 12.68
C ASN A 227 13.93 20.40 11.55
N ASP A 228 13.64 20.03 10.30
CA ASP A 228 14.53 20.33 9.18
C ASP A 228 14.49 21.84 8.87
N PRO A 229 15.62 22.57 8.99
CA PRO A 229 15.67 23.99 8.64
C PRO A 229 15.23 24.27 7.19
N GLN A 230 15.32 23.29 6.30
CA GLN A 230 14.93 23.42 4.90
C GLN A 230 13.41 23.43 4.70
N ASN A 231 12.61 23.00 5.68
CA ASN A 231 11.16 23.15 5.68
C ASN A 231 10.72 24.60 5.94
N LYS A 232 11.62 25.48 6.39
CA LYS A 232 11.36 26.92 6.51
C LYS A 232 11.35 27.65 5.15
N LYS A 233 11.89 27.02 4.09
CA LYS A 233 11.85 27.61 2.74
C LYS A 233 10.43 27.50 2.18
N ARG A 234 9.90 28.61 1.65
CA ARG A 234 8.59 28.62 0.97
C ARG A 234 8.67 27.78 -0.31
N ARG A 235 7.81 26.76 -0.43
CA ARG A 235 7.75 25.85 -1.59
C ARG A 235 6.41 25.91 -2.35
N GLY A 236 5.57 26.88 -1.99
CA GLY A 236 4.21 27.01 -2.50
C GLY A 236 3.18 26.27 -1.66
N LYS A 237 1.95 26.29 -2.13
CA LYS A 237 0.80 25.62 -1.52
C LYS A 237 0.13 24.69 -2.52
N ILE A 238 -0.52 23.64 -2.04
CA ILE A 238 -1.39 22.76 -2.81
C ILE A 238 -2.81 22.81 -2.23
N VAL A 239 -3.80 22.85 -3.12
CA VAL A 239 -5.23 22.82 -2.77
C VAL A 239 -5.82 21.50 -3.23
N VAL A 240 -6.43 20.76 -2.31
CA VAL A 240 -7.09 19.48 -2.58
C VAL A 240 -8.45 19.42 -1.90
N GLU A 241 -9.42 18.80 -2.56
CA GLU A 241 -10.69 18.41 -1.94
C GLU A 241 -10.64 16.90 -1.66
N MET A 242 -11.04 16.49 -0.45
CA MET A 242 -11.01 15.10 -0.01
C MET A 242 -12.34 14.69 0.60
N THR A 243 -12.85 13.52 0.22
CA THR A 243 -14.09 12.93 0.75
C THR A 243 -13.83 11.45 1.03
N PHE A 244 -14.01 11.01 2.27
CA PHE A 244 -13.93 9.60 2.63
C PHE A 244 -15.32 8.99 2.65
N VAL A 245 -15.56 7.98 1.82
CA VAL A 245 -16.84 7.29 1.71
C VAL A 245 -16.65 5.86 2.25
N PRO A 246 -17.15 5.54 3.45
CA PRO A 246 -17.02 4.19 4.02
C PRO A 246 -17.89 3.20 3.24
N PHE A 247 -17.46 1.95 3.13
CA PHE A 247 -18.31 0.89 2.59
C PHE A 247 -19.48 0.63 3.55
N LYS A 248 -20.65 0.30 2.98
CA LYS A 248 -21.79 -0.12 3.78
C LYS A 248 -21.45 -1.45 4.50
N PRO A 249 -21.72 -1.58 5.81
CA PRO A 249 -21.53 -2.84 6.52
C PRO A 249 -22.48 -3.91 5.96
N ASP A 250 -22.04 -5.18 5.95
CA ASP A 250 -22.73 -6.38 5.45
C ASP A 250 -24.11 -6.68 6.12
N SER A 251 -24.68 -5.77 6.92
CA SER A 251 -25.83 -6.02 7.80
C SER A 251 -27.20 -5.55 7.30
N ILE A 252 -27.35 -5.13 6.03
CA ILE A 252 -28.69 -5.09 5.43
C ILE A 252 -28.91 -6.42 4.70
N LYS A 253 -29.06 -7.49 5.48
CA LYS A 253 -29.78 -8.67 5.01
C LYS A 253 -31.20 -8.18 4.71
N PHE A 254 -31.65 -8.31 3.46
CA PHE A 254 -33.05 -8.17 3.07
C PHE A 254 -33.87 -9.21 3.83
N ASN A 255 -34.24 -8.89 5.05
CA ASN A 255 -35.17 -9.67 5.84
C ASN A 255 -36.53 -9.00 5.63
N GLU A 256 -37.12 -9.24 4.45
CA GLU A 256 -38.57 -9.07 4.32
C GLU A 256 -39.21 -10.06 5.28
N SER A 257 -39.70 -9.51 6.39
CA SER A 257 -40.53 -10.20 7.35
C SER A 257 -41.83 -10.53 6.61
N TRP A 258 -42.06 -11.81 6.33
CA TRP A 258 -43.38 -12.29 5.94
C TRP A 258 -44.32 -12.17 7.15
N ASP A 259 -44.95 -11.02 7.28
CA ASP A 259 -46.19 -10.91 8.03
C ASP A 259 -47.33 -11.45 7.15
N GLY A 260 -47.86 -12.59 7.58
CA GLY A 260 -49.02 -13.24 6.99
C GLY A 260 -50.24 -12.35 7.07
N ASN A 261 -50.48 -11.56 6.03
CA ASN A 261 -51.83 -11.25 5.57
C ASN A 261 -51.79 -10.74 4.14
N GLY A 262 -52.34 -11.54 3.22
CA GLY A 262 -52.42 -11.19 1.81
C GLY A 262 -53.30 -9.96 1.57
N LYS A 263 -52.67 -8.80 1.43
CA LYS A 263 -53.20 -7.64 0.69
C LYS A 263 -52.05 -6.89 0.02
N MET A 264 -52.02 -6.96 -1.31
CA MET A 264 -51.10 -6.22 -2.16
C MET A 264 -51.57 -4.77 -2.25
N GLU A 265 -51.02 -3.92 -1.39
CA GLU A 265 -51.13 -2.47 -1.53
C GLU A 265 -49.94 -1.95 -2.35
N ASN A 266 -50.22 -1.49 -3.57
CA ASN A 266 -49.29 -0.74 -4.42
C ASN A 266 -48.89 0.57 -3.73
N ARG A 267 -47.79 0.54 -2.96
CA ARG A 267 -47.00 1.73 -2.63
C ARG A 267 -45.63 1.57 -3.27
N THR A 268 -45.52 2.05 -4.51
CA THR A 268 -44.30 2.46 -5.23
C THR A 268 -42.97 2.00 -4.61
N SER A 269 -42.61 0.74 -4.84
CA SER A 269 -41.26 0.19 -4.69
C SER A 269 -40.38 0.54 -5.90
N ARG A 270 -40.40 1.80 -6.33
CA ARG A 270 -39.70 2.25 -7.56
C ARG A 270 -38.64 3.32 -7.34
N SER A 271 -38.25 3.61 -6.09
CA SER A 271 -37.34 4.73 -5.81
C SER A 271 -36.16 4.43 -4.88
N LEU A 272 -35.93 3.19 -4.45
CA LEU A 272 -34.80 2.85 -3.57
C LEU A 272 -33.77 1.91 -4.23
N ASP A 273 -34.20 1.05 -5.15
CA ASP A 273 -33.29 0.14 -5.88
C ASP A 273 -32.46 0.87 -6.95
N ASP A 274 -33.04 1.88 -7.60
CA ASP A 274 -32.38 2.67 -8.64
C ASP A 274 -31.22 3.55 -8.09
N GLU A 275 -31.26 3.90 -6.81
CA GLU A 275 -30.24 4.75 -6.18
C GLU A 275 -29.00 3.96 -5.71
N ALA A 276 -29.08 2.63 -5.65
CA ALA A 276 -27.96 1.74 -5.36
C ALA A 276 -27.24 1.24 -6.64
N LEU A 277 -27.96 1.20 -7.77
CA LEU A 277 -27.48 0.72 -9.06
C LEU A 277 -26.50 1.68 -9.77
N GLY A 278 -26.43 2.94 -9.35
CA GLY A 278 -25.49 3.94 -9.90
C GLY A 278 -24.24 4.20 -9.05
N LYS A 279 -24.02 3.43 -7.97
CA LYS A 279 -22.96 3.73 -7.00
C LYS A 279 -21.67 2.97 -7.32
N ALA A 280 -20.58 3.72 -7.28
CA ALA A 280 -19.24 3.18 -7.34
C ALA A 280 -19.04 2.15 -6.21
N GLY A 281 -18.13 1.22 -6.43
CA GLY A 281 -17.84 0.18 -5.46
C GLY A 281 -16.54 -0.54 -5.75
N LEU A 282 -16.25 -1.49 -4.87
CA LEU A 282 -15.04 -2.28 -4.90
C LEU A 282 -15.38 -3.74 -5.13
N LEU A 283 -14.89 -4.27 -6.26
CA LEU A 283 -14.91 -5.69 -6.55
C LEU A 283 -13.64 -6.33 -5.97
N SER A 284 -13.82 -7.19 -4.97
CA SER A 284 -12.77 -7.97 -4.32
C SER A 284 -12.84 -9.42 -4.78
N VAL A 285 -11.74 -9.94 -5.33
CA VAL A 285 -11.63 -11.31 -5.87
C VAL A 285 -10.52 -12.04 -5.12
N MET A 286 -10.90 -12.97 -4.25
CA MET A 286 -9.98 -13.80 -3.48
C MET A 286 -9.84 -15.17 -4.14
N ILE A 287 -8.63 -15.46 -4.62
CA ILE A 287 -8.27 -16.78 -5.13
C ILE A 287 -7.73 -17.60 -3.96
N LEU A 288 -8.54 -18.53 -3.45
CA LEU A 288 -8.20 -19.35 -2.30
C LEU A 288 -7.23 -20.46 -2.70
N GLY A 289 -7.63 -21.27 -3.68
CA GLY A 289 -6.84 -22.41 -4.13
C GLY A 289 -7.44 -23.10 -5.34
N ALA A 290 -6.78 -24.15 -5.81
CA ALA A 290 -7.29 -25.09 -6.79
C ALA A 290 -7.01 -26.53 -6.34
N GLU A 291 -7.78 -27.47 -6.87
CA GLU A 291 -7.67 -28.90 -6.60
C GLU A 291 -7.54 -29.65 -7.92
N ASP A 292 -6.78 -30.75 -7.93
CA ASP A 292 -6.64 -31.66 -9.07
C ASP A 292 -6.24 -30.97 -10.40
N VAL A 293 -5.50 -29.85 -10.34
CA VAL A 293 -5.00 -29.20 -11.56
C VAL A 293 -3.77 -29.95 -12.08
N GLU A 294 -3.79 -30.34 -13.34
CA GLU A 294 -2.74 -31.17 -13.95
C GLU A 294 -2.33 -30.63 -15.32
N GLY A 295 -1.04 -30.32 -15.46
CA GLY A 295 -0.42 -29.93 -16.73
C GLY A 295 0.23 -31.13 -17.41
N GLU A 296 0.38 -31.07 -18.73
CA GLU A 296 0.98 -32.14 -19.53
C GLU A 296 2.49 -32.24 -19.29
N HIS A 297 3.14 -31.13 -18.93
CA HIS A 297 4.60 -31.07 -18.85
C HIS A 297 5.12 -30.63 -17.48
N HIS A 298 4.42 -29.74 -16.80
CA HIS A 298 4.82 -29.27 -15.50
C HIS A 298 3.65 -28.83 -14.64
N ASN A 299 3.81 -28.90 -13.33
CA ASN A 299 2.77 -28.48 -12.39
C ASN A 299 3.30 -27.46 -11.39
N ASN A 300 3.52 -26.23 -11.88
CA ASN A 300 3.81 -25.07 -11.05
C ASN A 300 2.71 -24.02 -11.26
N PRO A 301 1.54 -24.21 -10.65
CA PRO A 301 0.34 -23.46 -10.96
C PRO A 301 0.36 -22.03 -10.41
N TYR A 302 -0.29 -21.12 -11.13
CA TYR A 302 -0.68 -19.76 -10.73
C TYR A 302 -1.97 -19.39 -11.46
N ALA A 303 -2.81 -18.54 -10.85
CA ALA A 303 -4.03 -18.05 -11.46
C ALA A 303 -3.79 -16.71 -12.16
N LEU A 304 -4.42 -16.52 -13.33
CA LEU A 304 -4.53 -15.28 -14.08
C LEU A 304 -5.96 -14.78 -14.02
N ILE A 305 -6.15 -13.59 -13.45
CA ILE A 305 -7.45 -12.94 -13.31
C ILE A 305 -7.52 -11.84 -14.37
N ARG A 306 -8.52 -11.91 -15.26
CA ARG A 306 -8.74 -10.94 -16.34
C ARG A 306 -10.09 -10.26 -16.18
N TYR A 307 -10.08 -8.94 -16.11
CA TYR A 307 -11.28 -8.14 -15.94
C TYR A 307 -11.10 -6.74 -16.53
N ARG A 308 -12.04 -6.29 -17.38
CA ARG A 308 -12.00 -4.97 -18.08
C ARG A 308 -10.63 -4.61 -18.69
N GLY A 309 -9.93 -5.60 -19.26
CA GLY A 309 -8.60 -5.42 -19.86
C GLY A 309 -7.43 -5.39 -18.87
N GLU A 310 -7.68 -5.35 -17.56
CA GLU A 310 -6.66 -5.58 -16.53
C GLU A 310 -6.36 -7.08 -16.40
N THR A 311 -5.10 -7.42 -16.17
CA THR A 311 -4.66 -8.79 -15.86
C THR A 311 -3.85 -8.78 -14.57
N LYS A 312 -4.30 -9.53 -13.57
CA LYS A 312 -3.60 -9.76 -12.30
C LYS A 312 -3.24 -11.24 -12.18
N LYS A 313 -2.23 -11.57 -11.38
CA LYS A 313 -1.76 -12.95 -11.24
C LYS A 313 -1.36 -13.27 -9.81
N THR A 314 -1.56 -14.52 -9.40
CA THR A 314 -1.08 -15.03 -8.12
C THR A 314 0.41 -15.39 -8.15
N LYS A 315 0.97 -15.68 -6.98
CA LYS A 315 2.27 -16.33 -6.82
C LYS A 315 2.26 -17.71 -7.50
N ILE A 316 3.41 -18.09 -8.02
CA ILE A 316 3.60 -19.41 -8.62
C ILE A 316 3.89 -20.41 -7.50
N MET A 317 3.01 -21.40 -7.34
CA MET A 317 3.24 -22.55 -6.46
C MET A 317 4.04 -23.60 -7.21
N ARG A 318 5.02 -24.24 -6.58
CA ARG A 318 5.90 -25.20 -7.25
C ARG A 318 5.47 -26.63 -6.97
N ARG A 319 5.46 -27.47 -8.02
CA ARG A 319 5.27 -28.93 -7.94
C ARG A 319 4.06 -29.35 -7.11
N THR A 320 2.90 -28.78 -7.40
CA THR A 320 1.64 -29.13 -6.71
C THR A 320 0.48 -29.20 -7.69
N ARG A 321 -0.46 -30.11 -7.45
CA ARG A 321 -1.77 -30.19 -8.13
C ARG A 321 -2.86 -29.45 -7.36
N ASP A 322 -2.59 -29.13 -6.10
CA ASP A 322 -3.53 -28.56 -5.15
C ASP A 322 -2.95 -27.26 -4.57
N PRO A 323 -2.77 -26.21 -5.39
CA PRO A 323 -2.21 -24.97 -4.92
C PRO A 323 -3.15 -24.22 -3.98
N VAL A 324 -2.59 -23.67 -2.92
CA VAL A 324 -3.27 -22.72 -2.03
C VAL A 324 -2.56 -21.37 -2.16
N TRP A 325 -3.28 -20.35 -2.60
CA TRP A 325 -2.74 -19.01 -2.83
C TRP A 325 -3.16 -18.04 -1.73
N ASN A 326 -4.45 -18.03 -1.37
CA ASN A 326 -5.04 -17.04 -0.45
C ASN A 326 -4.69 -15.59 -0.83
N GLU A 327 -4.84 -15.25 -2.11
CA GLU A 327 -4.49 -13.92 -2.64
C GLU A 327 -5.75 -13.16 -3.08
N GLU A 328 -5.90 -11.92 -2.58
CA GLU A 328 -7.00 -11.02 -2.95
C GLU A 328 -6.55 -9.99 -4.00
N PHE A 329 -7.41 -9.77 -4.99
CA PHE A 329 -7.27 -8.79 -6.04
C PHE A 329 -8.45 -7.82 -6.03
N GLN A 330 -8.16 -6.53 -6.10
CA GLN A 330 -9.16 -5.47 -5.96
C GLN A 330 -9.29 -4.68 -7.27
N PHE A 331 -10.54 -4.42 -7.67
CA PHE A 331 -10.90 -3.62 -8.84
C PHE A 331 -11.90 -2.53 -8.43
N MET A 332 -11.54 -1.28 -8.69
CA MET A 332 -12.36 -0.12 -8.39
C MET A 332 -13.27 0.19 -9.58
N LEU A 333 -14.57 0.24 -9.35
CA LEU A 333 -15.54 0.47 -10.41
C LEU A 333 -16.39 1.70 -10.10
N ASP A 334 -16.71 2.45 -11.15
CA ASP A 334 -17.57 3.62 -11.08
C ASP A 334 -19.05 3.24 -11.00
N GLU A 335 -19.38 2.02 -11.42
CA GLU A 335 -20.72 1.46 -11.49
C GLU A 335 -20.69 -0.04 -11.10
N PRO A 336 -21.83 -0.62 -10.67
CA PRO A 336 -21.94 -2.05 -10.40
C PRO A 336 -21.76 -2.90 -11.67
N PRO A 337 -20.97 -3.99 -11.61
CA PRO A 337 -20.65 -4.85 -12.76
C PRO A 337 -21.78 -5.83 -13.13
N LEU A 338 -23.03 -5.36 -13.25
CA LEU A 338 -24.22 -6.20 -13.46
C LEU A 338 -24.20 -7.02 -14.75
N HIS A 339 -23.47 -6.56 -15.76
CA HIS A 339 -23.40 -7.20 -17.08
C HIS A 339 -21.98 -7.67 -17.42
N ASP A 340 -21.07 -7.57 -16.47
CA ASP A 340 -19.68 -7.94 -16.72
C ASP A 340 -19.41 -9.39 -16.34
N LYS A 341 -18.41 -9.96 -17.00
CA LYS A 341 -17.81 -11.24 -16.65
C LYS A 341 -16.38 -11.05 -16.19
N ILE A 342 -15.96 -11.89 -15.25
CA ILE A 342 -14.56 -12.04 -14.87
C ILE A 342 -14.05 -13.40 -15.32
N SER A 343 -12.88 -13.42 -15.94
CA SER A 343 -12.22 -14.66 -16.38
C SER A 343 -11.07 -14.99 -15.44
N VAL A 344 -11.01 -16.26 -15.02
CA VAL A 344 -9.93 -16.79 -14.19
C VAL A 344 -9.37 -18.02 -14.87
N GLU A 345 -8.07 -18.00 -15.19
CA GLU A 345 -7.37 -19.08 -15.87
C GLU A 345 -6.23 -19.58 -14.98
N VAL A 346 -6.18 -20.89 -14.72
CA VAL A 346 -5.07 -21.51 -14.00
C VAL A 346 -4.01 -21.90 -15.02
N MET A 347 -2.81 -21.38 -14.84
CA MET A 347 -1.68 -21.60 -15.72
C MET A 347 -0.56 -22.30 -14.98
N SER A 348 0.24 -23.09 -15.69
CA SER A 348 1.49 -23.64 -15.18
C SER A 348 2.68 -23.02 -15.90
N ARG A 349 3.79 -22.81 -15.19
CA ARG A 349 5.04 -22.31 -15.80
C ARG A 349 6.25 -23.09 -15.31
N ARG A 350 7.11 -23.52 -16.23
CA ARG A 350 8.40 -24.12 -15.85
C ARG A 350 9.27 -23.11 -15.09
N THR A 351 9.87 -23.54 -13.98
CA THR A 351 10.85 -22.75 -13.22
C THR A 351 12.27 -23.13 -13.67
N GLY A 352 12.93 -22.30 -14.49
CA GLY A 352 14.31 -22.53 -14.98
C GLY A 352 14.69 -21.61 -16.16
N LEU A 353 15.84 -21.87 -16.81
CA LEU A 353 16.40 -21.12 -17.96
C LEU A 353 15.56 -21.20 -19.26
N SER A 354 14.41 -21.89 -19.23
CA SER A 354 13.55 -22.07 -20.41
C SER A 354 12.50 -20.96 -20.49
N LEU A 355 12.48 -20.24 -21.61
CA LEU A 355 11.72 -18.99 -21.78
C LEU A 355 10.25 -19.17 -22.18
N ARG A 356 9.74 -20.39 -22.50
CA ARG A 356 8.47 -20.49 -23.25
C ARG A 356 7.51 -21.66 -22.98
N SER A 357 7.70 -22.54 -21.99
CA SER A 357 6.62 -23.47 -21.65
C SER A 357 5.70 -22.84 -20.59
N LYS A 358 4.62 -22.22 -21.06
CA LYS A 358 3.42 -21.98 -20.26
C LYS A 358 2.35 -22.87 -20.85
N GLU A 359 1.57 -23.51 -19.99
CA GLU A 359 0.43 -24.31 -20.40
C GLU A 359 -0.77 -23.93 -19.52
N SER A 360 -1.96 -24.01 -20.09
CA SER A 360 -3.21 -23.80 -19.36
C SER A 360 -3.60 -25.10 -18.65
N LEU A 361 -4.02 -25.00 -17.40
CA LEU A 361 -4.58 -26.11 -16.61
C LEU A 361 -6.11 -26.06 -16.54
N GLY A 362 -6.69 -25.08 -17.23
CA GLY A 362 -8.12 -24.84 -17.34
C GLY A 362 -8.50 -23.43 -16.91
N TYR A 363 -9.72 -23.02 -17.23
CA TYR A 363 -10.24 -21.67 -16.98
C TYR A 363 -11.73 -21.68 -16.63
N ILE A 364 -12.22 -20.55 -16.14
CA ILE A 364 -13.64 -20.29 -15.91
C ILE A 364 -13.98 -18.85 -16.28
N GLU A 365 -15.25 -18.62 -16.54
CA GLU A 365 -15.86 -17.29 -16.60
C GLU A 365 -16.99 -17.20 -15.59
N ILE A 366 -16.98 -16.16 -14.76
CA ILE A 366 -18.00 -15.92 -13.74
C ILE A 366 -18.77 -14.67 -14.12
N ASN A 367 -20.10 -14.76 -14.13
CA ASN A 367 -20.97 -13.59 -14.27
C ASN A 367 -21.02 -12.84 -12.93
N LEU A 368 -20.79 -11.53 -12.95
CA LEU A 368 -20.78 -10.70 -11.76
C LEU A 368 -22.18 -10.23 -11.32
N THR A 369 -23.24 -10.48 -12.10
CA THR A 369 -24.63 -10.15 -11.72
C THR A 369 -24.98 -10.70 -10.33
N ASP A 370 -24.71 -11.99 -10.09
CA ASP A 370 -25.05 -12.64 -8.83
C ASP A 370 -24.21 -12.12 -7.65
N VAL A 371 -22.96 -11.71 -7.92
CA VAL A 371 -22.10 -11.06 -6.92
C VAL A 371 -22.69 -9.73 -6.48
N VAL A 372 -23.20 -8.93 -7.43
CA VAL A 372 -23.79 -7.63 -7.14
C VAL A 372 -25.09 -7.79 -6.34
N HIS A 373 -25.94 -8.76 -6.68
CA HIS A 373 -27.19 -9.00 -5.96
C HIS A 373 -26.98 -9.62 -4.57
N ASN A 374 -26.06 -10.58 -4.44
CA ASN A 374 -25.82 -11.28 -3.18
C ASN A 374 -24.79 -10.57 -2.29
N GLY A 375 -24.07 -9.57 -2.82
CA GLY A 375 -22.95 -8.87 -2.17
C GLY A 375 -21.67 -9.71 -2.08
N ARG A 376 -21.77 -11.03 -1.92
CA ARG A 376 -20.64 -11.96 -1.86
C ARG A 376 -21.04 -13.35 -2.34
N ILE A 377 -20.13 -14.00 -3.04
CA ILE A 377 -20.17 -15.43 -3.37
C ILE A 377 -18.89 -16.10 -2.91
N ASN A 378 -18.98 -17.38 -2.57
CA ASN A 378 -17.84 -18.20 -2.18
C ASN A 378 -18.07 -19.62 -2.70
N GLU A 379 -17.49 -19.94 -3.84
CA GLU A 379 -17.88 -21.11 -4.63
C GLU A 379 -16.66 -21.86 -5.18
N ILE A 380 -16.85 -23.17 -5.38
CA ILE A 380 -15.88 -24.04 -6.04
C ILE A 380 -16.37 -24.28 -7.47
N TYR A 381 -15.57 -23.88 -8.45
CA TYR A 381 -15.87 -24.00 -9.87
C TYR A 381 -15.06 -25.11 -10.50
N HIS A 382 -15.70 -25.91 -11.35
CA HIS A 382 -14.99 -26.83 -12.23
C HIS A 382 -14.32 -26.04 -13.37
N LEU A 383 -13.03 -26.29 -13.59
CA LEU A 383 -12.28 -25.64 -14.65
C LEU A 383 -12.66 -26.25 -16.01
N ILE A 384 -13.01 -25.38 -16.96
CA ILE A 384 -13.17 -25.72 -18.38
C ILE A 384 -11.77 -26.07 -18.93
N ASP A 385 -11.71 -27.03 -19.85
CA ASP A 385 -10.47 -27.58 -20.42
C ASP A 385 -9.52 -28.20 -19.37
N SER A 386 -10.07 -28.64 -18.25
CA SER A 386 -9.39 -29.45 -17.24
C SER A 386 -10.06 -30.80 -17.10
N LYS A 387 -9.29 -31.85 -16.76
CA LYS A 387 -9.86 -33.20 -16.55
C LYS A 387 -10.72 -33.25 -15.29
N ASN A 388 -10.11 -32.93 -14.15
CA ASN A 388 -10.75 -32.96 -12.83
C ASN A 388 -10.57 -31.64 -12.07
N GLY A 389 -9.87 -30.67 -12.66
CA GLY A 389 -9.44 -29.47 -11.96
C GLY A 389 -10.60 -28.61 -11.46
N LYS A 390 -10.50 -28.14 -10.23
CA LYS A 390 -11.44 -27.20 -9.62
C LYS A 390 -10.70 -26.00 -9.07
N ILE A 391 -11.37 -24.86 -8.99
CA ILE A 391 -10.83 -23.65 -8.37
C ILE A 391 -11.82 -23.08 -7.36
N HIS A 392 -11.31 -22.74 -6.17
CA HIS A 392 -12.08 -22.14 -5.10
C HIS A 392 -11.87 -20.63 -5.10
N ILE A 393 -12.96 -19.89 -5.33
CA ILE A 393 -12.93 -18.44 -5.46
C ILE A 393 -14.01 -17.81 -4.59
N GLU A 394 -13.61 -16.77 -3.87
CA GLU A 394 -14.53 -15.86 -3.20
C GLU A 394 -14.53 -14.51 -3.92
N ILE A 395 -15.72 -13.99 -4.23
CA ILE A 395 -15.89 -12.67 -4.85
C ILE A 395 -16.86 -11.86 -4.02
N SER A 396 -16.54 -10.59 -3.76
CA SER A 396 -17.44 -9.66 -3.08
C SER A 396 -17.51 -8.32 -3.79
N TRP A 397 -18.69 -7.69 -3.71
CA TRP A 397 -18.97 -6.37 -4.21
C TRP A 397 -19.38 -5.45 -3.06
N ASN A 398 -18.50 -4.53 -2.71
CA ASN A 398 -18.75 -3.55 -1.65
C ASN A 398 -19.16 -2.20 -2.26
N VAL A 399 -20.38 -1.77 -1.98
CA VAL A 399 -20.92 -0.50 -2.44
C VAL A 399 -20.49 0.63 -1.50
N THR A 400 -20.09 1.77 -2.06
CA THR A 400 -19.86 3.01 -1.30
C THR A 400 -21.11 3.83 -1.04
#